data_AF-A0A834ICK0-F1
#
_entry.id   AF-A0A834ICK0-F1
#
_cell.length_a   1.000
_cell.length_b   1.000
_cell.length_c   1.000
_cell.angle_alpha   90.00
_cell.angle_beta   90.00
_cell.angle_gamma   90.00
#
_symmetry.space_group_name_H-M   'P 1'
#
loop_
_entity.id
_entity.type
_entity.pdbx_description
1 polymer ?
#
loop_
_entity_poly.entity_id
_entity_poly.type
_entity_poly.pdbx_seq_one_letter_code
_entity_poly.pdbx_strand_id
1 'polypeptide(L)'
;NIEVAAKRILWGKFANSGQTCVAPDYVLCSKEVQEKFIACAKNLMNEFYGDNVKQSKDFARIVNERNFIRVANLLKNQTVAIGGQMDAQERFIHPTILIDVKPDDDVMKEEIFGPILPIVNVESPQEAIKFINEREKPLALYIFTKKQSVKDLFLMNTSSGGVTINDTIMHVGVETIPFGGVGNSGMGNYHGKQSFDTFVHKKSVLSKSFCKIGEKAQESRYPPYTKFRTNFIRFAIKNLSRTINTSFLTHILMYGLGVGSTVAGFYIYKYYKQEHHI
;
A
#
# COMPACT_ATOMS: atom_id res chain seq x y z
N ASN A 1 -11.56 -13.37 16.33
CA ASN A 1 -11.59 -12.27 17.30
C ASN A 1 -12.51 -11.21 16.72
N ILE A 2 -13.81 -11.52 16.73
CA ILE A 2 -14.83 -10.74 16.02
C ILE A 2 -15.13 -9.44 16.76
N GLU A 3 -15.06 -9.44 18.09
CA GLU A 3 -15.25 -8.25 18.92
C GLU A 3 -14.25 -7.14 18.59
N VAL A 4 -12.95 -7.46 18.54
CA VAL A 4 -11.92 -6.48 18.18
C VAL A 4 -12.07 -6.00 16.73
N ALA A 5 -12.43 -6.90 15.81
CA ALA A 5 -12.68 -6.52 14.42
C ALA A 5 -13.88 -5.56 14.32
N ALA A 6 -14.99 -5.88 14.98
CA ALA A 6 -16.17 -5.04 15.04
C ALA A 6 -15.85 -3.66 15.64
N LYS A 7 -15.15 -3.61 16.78
CA LYS A 7 -14.75 -2.35 17.42
C LYS A 7 -13.96 -1.45 16.47
N ARG A 8 -12.97 -2.00 15.77
CA ARG A 8 -12.13 -1.26 14.80
C ARG A 8 -12.90 -0.81 13.56
N ILE A 9 -13.72 -1.70 12.98
CA ILE A 9 -14.52 -1.38 11.79
C ILE A 9 -15.55 -0.30 12.10
N LEU A 10 -16.25 -0.39 13.23
CA LEU A 10 -17.31 0.56 13.59
C LEU A 10 -16.71 1.92 13.96
N TRP A 11 -15.57 1.96 14.66
CA TRP A 11 -14.85 3.21 14.88
C TRP A 11 -14.46 3.86 13.55
N GLY A 12 -13.83 3.11 12.64
CA GLY A 12 -13.42 3.64 11.35
C GLY A 12 -14.59 4.08 10.47
N LYS A 13 -15.72 3.36 10.52
CA LYS A 13 -16.91 3.70 9.72
C LYS A 13 -17.61 4.94 10.24
N PHE A 14 -17.76 5.08 11.55
CA PHE A 14 -18.62 6.12 12.13
C PHE A 14 -17.86 7.34 12.63
N ALA A 15 -16.52 7.31 12.62
CA ALA A 15 -15.70 8.50 12.72
C ALA A 15 -16.13 9.53 11.67
N ASN A 16 -16.33 10.79 12.10
CA ASN A 16 -16.86 11.87 11.27
C ASN A 16 -18.20 11.53 10.56
N SER A 17 -19.04 10.68 11.16
CA SER A 17 -20.28 10.18 10.54
C SER A 17 -20.02 9.49 9.19
N GLY A 18 -18.87 8.81 9.03
CA GLY A 18 -18.50 8.12 7.79
C GLY A 18 -18.12 9.02 6.61
N GLN A 19 -17.99 10.33 6.83
CA GLN A 19 -17.57 11.31 5.83
C GLN A 19 -16.04 11.35 5.72
N THR A 20 -15.44 10.22 5.35
CA THR A 20 -13.98 10.03 5.25
C THR A 20 -13.66 9.12 4.07
N CYS A 21 -12.76 9.53 3.16
CA CYS A 21 -12.42 8.77 1.94
C CYS A 21 -11.80 7.39 2.20
N VAL A 22 -11.27 7.17 3.41
CA VAL A 22 -10.72 5.89 3.88
C VAL A 22 -11.61 5.23 4.94
N ALA A 23 -12.85 5.67 5.12
CA ALA A 23 -13.79 4.92 5.95
C ALA A 23 -14.03 3.54 5.30
N PRO A 24 -14.22 2.46 6.10
CA PRO A 24 -14.73 1.21 5.57
C PRO A 24 -16.10 1.48 4.91
N ASP A 25 -16.19 1.40 3.59
CA ASP A 25 -17.43 1.75 2.90
C ASP A 25 -18.49 0.65 3.09
N TYR A 26 -18.10 -0.61 2.85
CA TYR A 26 -18.89 -1.83 3.01
C TYR A 26 -18.06 -2.98 3.61
N VAL A 27 -18.72 -4.06 4.04
CA VAL A 27 -18.09 -5.29 4.54
C VAL A 27 -18.43 -6.48 3.63
N LEU A 28 -17.42 -7.29 3.30
CA LEU A 28 -17.59 -8.61 2.69
C LEU A 28 -17.28 -9.68 3.74
N CYS A 29 -18.22 -10.55 4.06
CA CYS A 29 -18.00 -11.65 4.99
C CYS A 29 -18.99 -12.81 4.80
N SER A 30 -18.74 -13.95 5.42
CA SER A 30 -19.72 -15.04 5.42
C SER A 30 -20.95 -14.67 6.27
N LYS A 31 -22.08 -15.34 6.02
CA LYS A 31 -23.32 -15.16 6.79
C LYS A 31 -23.12 -15.36 8.30
N GLU A 32 -22.34 -16.37 8.68
CA GLU A 32 -21.98 -16.63 10.08
C GLU A 32 -21.22 -15.45 10.72
N VAL A 33 -20.30 -14.84 9.98
CA VAL A 33 -19.53 -13.68 10.46
C VAL A 33 -20.43 -12.45 10.59
N GLN A 34 -21.35 -12.24 9.65
CA GLN A 34 -22.35 -11.17 9.73
C GLN A 34 -23.15 -11.24 11.03
N GLU A 35 -23.71 -12.41 11.37
CA GLU A 35 -24.52 -12.56 12.58
C GLU A 35 -23.73 -12.22 13.85
N LYS A 36 -22.51 -12.73 13.95
CA LYS A 36 -21.60 -12.43 15.07
C LYS A 36 -21.22 -10.95 15.11
N PHE A 37 -20.98 -10.33 13.95
CA PHE A 37 -20.65 -8.92 13.84
C PHE A 37 -21.81 -8.03 14.32
N ILE A 38 -23.04 -8.32 13.89
CA ILE A 38 -24.24 -7.57 14.32
C ILE A 38 -24.44 -7.66 15.84
N ALA A 39 -24.24 -8.85 16.43
CA ALA A 39 -24.32 -9.02 17.88
C ALA A 39 -23.31 -8.13 18.63
N CYS A 40 -22.04 -8.10 18.18
CA CYS A 40 -21.03 -7.21 18.76
C CYS A 40 -21.36 -5.73 18.53
N ALA A 41 -21.81 -5.38 17.33
CA ALA A 41 -22.07 -4.00 16.93
C ALA A 41 -23.14 -3.33 17.79
N LYS A 42 -24.21 -4.06 18.16
CA LYS A 42 -25.26 -3.53 19.05
C LYS A 42 -24.71 -3.02 20.38
N ASN A 43 -23.82 -3.78 21.00
CA ASN A 43 -23.20 -3.39 22.27
C ASN A 43 -22.23 -2.22 22.09
N LEU A 44 -21.43 -2.25 21.02
CA LEU A 44 -20.44 -1.22 20.72
C LEU A 44 -21.06 0.13 20.37
N MET A 45 -22.25 0.17 19.74
CA MET A 45 -22.96 1.43 19.50
C MET A 45 -23.27 2.17 20.80
N ASN A 46 -23.75 1.44 21.82
CA ASN A 46 -24.01 2.03 23.12
C ASN A 46 -22.71 2.43 23.82
N GLU A 47 -21.67 1.61 23.75
CA GLU A 47 -20.35 1.95 24.32
C GLU A 47 -19.78 3.25 23.73
N PHE A 48 -19.93 3.47 22.41
CA PHE A 48 -19.36 4.62 21.72
C PHE A 48 -20.16 5.89 21.89
N TYR A 49 -21.49 5.80 21.89
CA TYR A 49 -22.35 6.97 21.73
C TYR A 49 -23.45 7.09 22.80
N GLY A 50 -23.56 6.11 23.71
CA GLY A 50 -24.62 6.04 24.71
C GLY A 50 -25.99 5.67 24.13
N ASP A 51 -27.00 5.67 25.00
CA ASP A 51 -28.35 5.21 24.64
C ASP A 51 -29.05 6.13 23.63
N ASN A 52 -28.66 7.41 23.57
CA ASN A 52 -29.18 8.40 22.64
C ASN A 52 -28.07 8.97 21.76
N VAL A 53 -27.77 8.27 20.65
CA VAL A 53 -26.73 8.66 19.69
C VAL A 53 -26.93 10.06 19.14
N LYS A 54 -28.19 10.51 18.97
CA LYS A 54 -28.49 11.87 18.51
C LYS A 54 -27.95 12.93 19.47
N GLN A 55 -27.96 12.67 20.78
CA GLN A 55 -27.44 13.60 21.79
C GLN A 55 -25.94 13.42 22.07
N SER A 56 -25.30 12.39 21.51
CA SER A 56 -23.87 12.16 21.68
C SER A 56 -23.05 13.31 21.11
N LYS A 57 -22.13 13.84 21.92
CA LYS A 57 -21.17 14.89 21.50
C LYS A 57 -20.09 14.35 20.57
N ASP A 58 -19.88 13.03 20.58
CA ASP A 58 -18.86 12.34 19.81
C ASP A 58 -19.35 11.87 18.44
N PHE A 59 -20.64 12.12 18.11
CA PHE A 59 -21.23 11.76 16.83
C PHE A 59 -21.52 12.98 15.95
N ALA A 60 -20.82 13.05 14.81
CA ALA A 60 -20.92 14.15 13.86
C ALA A 60 -22.26 14.16 13.09
N ARG A 61 -22.54 15.29 12.43
CA ARG A 61 -23.69 15.48 11.53
C ARG A 61 -23.24 15.46 10.07
N ILE A 62 -24.19 15.19 9.17
CA ILE A 62 -23.93 15.30 7.74
C ILE A 62 -23.71 16.79 7.38
N VAL A 63 -22.70 17.02 6.55
CA VAL A 63 -22.16 18.36 6.27
C VAL A 63 -23.20 19.36 5.75
N ASN A 64 -24.17 18.91 4.93
CA ASN A 64 -25.21 19.76 4.36
C ASN A 64 -26.46 18.95 3.97
N GLU A 65 -27.53 19.66 3.65
CA GLU A 65 -28.83 19.07 3.29
C GLU A 65 -28.76 18.19 2.03
N ARG A 66 -28.03 18.63 0.99
CA ARG A 66 -27.85 17.85 -0.24
C ARG A 66 -27.27 16.47 0.04
N ASN A 67 -26.20 16.39 0.84
CA ASN A 67 -25.57 15.14 1.22
C ASN A 67 -26.45 14.33 2.15
N PHE A 68 -27.18 14.98 3.07
CA PHE A 68 -28.15 14.29 3.91
C PHE A 68 -29.21 13.58 3.05
N ILE A 69 -29.82 14.27 2.09
CA ILE A 69 -30.84 13.70 1.19
C ILE A 69 -30.25 12.53 0.38
N ARG A 70 -29.04 12.70 -0.18
CA ARG A 70 -28.34 11.64 -0.93
C ARG A 70 -28.16 10.38 -0.07
N VAL A 71 -27.54 10.51 1.10
CA VAL A 71 -27.26 9.38 2.00
C VAL A 71 -28.56 8.76 2.54
N ALA A 72 -29.56 9.58 2.89
CA ALA A 72 -30.86 9.10 3.34
C ALA A 72 -31.58 8.26 2.26
N ASN A 73 -31.44 8.62 0.98
CA ASN A 73 -32.02 7.86 -0.11
C ASN A 73 -31.40 6.46 -0.25
N LEU A 74 -30.14 6.26 0.14
CA LEU A 74 -29.47 4.95 0.10
C LEU A 74 -30.10 3.93 1.07
N LEU A 75 -30.87 4.38 2.06
CA LEU A 75 -31.58 3.49 3.00
C LEU A 75 -32.91 2.95 2.44
N LYS A 76 -33.40 3.47 1.31
CA LYS A 76 -34.67 3.04 0.74
C LYS A 76 -34.59 1.59 0.27
N ASN A 77 -35.62 0.81 0.62
CA ASN A 77 -35.74 -0.62 0.25
C ASN A 77 -34.59 -1.51 0.75
N GLN A 78 -33.93 -1.11 1.84
CA GLN A 78 -32.84 -1.87 2.45
C GLN A 78 -33.30 -2.59 3.73
N THR A 79 -32.64 -3.70 4.06
CA THR A 79 -32.87 -4.41 5.32
C THR A 79 -31.96 -3.85 6.41
N VAL A 80 -32.55 -3.09 7.33
CA VAL A 80 -31.81 -2.44 8.43
C VAL A 80 -31.66 -3.41 9.61
N ALA A 81 -30.42 -3.74 9.98
CA ALA A 81 -30.13 -4.56 11.15
C ALA A 81 -29.93 -3.73 12.44
N ILE A 82 -29.36 -2.52 12.30
CA ILE A 82 -29.12 -1.56 13.38
C ILE A 82 -29.34 -0.16 12.82
N GLY A 83 -29.96 0.74 13.60
CA GLY A 83 -30.11 2.15 13.26
C GLY A 83 -31.29 2.45 12.34
N GLY A 84 -31.07 3.30 11.33
CA GLY A 84 -32.06 3.74 10.35
C GLY A 84 -32.83 5.02 10.73
N GLN A 85 -32.70 5.52 11.96
CA GLN A 85 -33.32 6.77 12.36
C GLN A 85 -32.62 7.96 11.72
N MET A 86 -33.40 8.98 11.33
CA MET A 86 -32.89 10.18 10.70
C MET A 86 -33.64 11.41 11.20
N ASP A 87 -32.95 12.55 11.19
CA ASP A 87 -33.54 13.87 11.40
C ASP A 87 -32.95 14.85 10.38
N ALA A 88 -33.79 15.32 9.47
CA ALA A 88 -33.39 16.25 8.42
C ALA A 88 -33.02 17.64 8.95
N GLN A 89 -33.68 18.12 10.02
CA GLN A 89 -33.41 19.45 10.58
C GLN A 89 -32.00 19.52 11.17
N GLU A 90 -31.59 18.46 11.86
CA GLU A 90 -30.24 18.33 12.43
C GLU A 90 -29.22 17.70 11.47
N ARG A 91 -29.64 17.28 10.27
CA ARG A 91 -28.83 16.48 9.33
C ARG A 91 -28.20 15.26 10.01
N PHE A 92 -28.98 14.63 10.87
CA PHE A 92 -28.58 13.46 11.64
C PHE A 92 -29.04 12.19 10.94
N ILE A 93 -28.12 11.26 10.74
CA ILE A 93 -28.41 9.88 10.32
C ILE A 93 -27.78 8.98 11.36
N HIS A 94 -28.56 8.12 12.00
CA HIS A 94 -28.08 7.18 13.00
C HIS A 94 -27.02 6.23 12.39
N PRO A 95 -25.96 5.83 13.12
CA PRO A 95 -25.10 4.72 12.72
C PRO A 95 -25.93 3.52 12.30
N THR A 96 -25.88 3.18 11.01
CA THR A 96 -26.78 2.21 10.40
C THR A 96 -26.00 1.06 9.80
N ILE A 97 -26.45 -0.16 10.04
CA ILE A 97 -25.87 -1.37 9.45
C ILE A 97 -26.96 -2.07 8.63
N LEU A 98 -26.66 -2.33 7.36
CA LEU A 98 -27.55 -3.01 6.43
C LEU A 98 -27.08 -4.46 6.25
N ILE A 99 -28.04 -5.37 6.15
CA ILE A 99 -27.80 -6.79 5.89
C ILE A 99 -28.56 -7.23 4.66
N ASP A 100 -28.19 -8.41 4.12
CA ASP A 100 -28.82 -8.96 2.93
C ASP A 100 -28.73 -8.01 1.71
N VAL A 101 -27.68 -7.19 1.70
CA VAL A 101 -27.41 -6.20 0.65
C VAL A 101 -26.92 -6.92 -0.59
N LYS A 102 -27.52 -6.58 -1.72
CA LYS A 102 -27.15 -7.13 -3.03
C LYS A 102 -26.13 -6.23 -3.72
N PRO A 103 -25.25 -6.80 -4.58
CA PRO A 103 -24.23 -6.02 -5.29
C PRO A 103 -24.78 -4.87 -6.15
N ASP A 104 -26.03 -5.00 -6.61
CA ASP A 104 -26.75 -4.08 -7.50
C ASP A 104 -27.72 -3.14 -6.76
N ASP A 105 -27.76 -3.17 -5.43
CA ASP A 105 -28.50 -2.20 -4.64
C ASP A 105 -27.87 -0.80 -4.77
N ASP A 106 -28.69 0.24 -4.67
CA ASP A 106 -28.22 1.63 -4.87
C ASP A 106 -27.12 2.05 -3.88
N VAL A 107 -27.16 1.53 -2.65
CA VAL A 107 -26.10 1.74 -1.64
C VAL A 107 -24.74 1.20 -2.05
N MET A 108 -24.68 0.30 -3.04
CA MET A 108 -23.45 -0.29 -3.59
C MET A 108 -23.03 0.31 -4.93
N LYS A 109 -23.72 1.32 -5.46
CA LYS A 109 -23.43 1.92 -6.78
C LYS A 109 -22.59 3.20 -6.70
N GLU A 110 -22.54 3.84 -5.54
CA GLU A 110 -21.78 5.07 -5.30
C GLU A 110 -21.08 5.02 -3.94
N GLU A 111 -20.10 5.91 -3.72
CA GLU A 111 -19.47 6.08 -2.41
C GLU A 111 -20.48 6.59 -1.40
N ILE A 112 -20.62 5.90 -0.26
CA ILE A 112 -21.66 6.21 0.72
C ILE A 112 -21.37 7.55 1.38
N PHE A 113 -20.13 7.77 1.83
CA PHE A 113 -19.68 9.00 2.50
C PHE A 113 -20.64 9.46 3.61
N GLY A 114 -21.07 8.51 4.44
CA GLY A 114 -22.11 8.66 5.46
C GLY A 114 -22.17 7.45 6.39
N PRO A 115 -22.98 7.50 7.47
CA PRO A 115 -22.94 6.52 8.55
C PRO A 115 -23.80 5.28 8.25
N ILE A 116 -23.65 4.71 7.05
CA ILE A 116 -24.35 3.49 6.60
C ILE A 116 -23.30 2.45 6.25
N LEU A 117 -23.31 1.28 6.90
CA LEU A 117 -22.39 0.17 6.65
C LEU A 117 -23.15 -1.02 6.04
N PRO A 118 -23.10 -1.23 4.72
CA PRO A 118 -23.61 -2.42 4.08
C PRO A 118 -22.76 -3.64 4.39
N ILE A 119 -23.41 -4.78 4.60
CA ILE A 119 -22.76 -6.09 4.66
C ILE A 119 -23.27 -6.92 3.47
N VAL A 120 -22.34 -7.30 2.59
CA VAL A 120 -22.59 -8.22 1.49
C VAL A 120 -22.00 -9.57 1.84
N ASN A 121 -22.83 -10.62 1.78
CA ASN A 121 -22.35 -11.96 2.09
C ASN A 121 -21.59 -12.59 0.92
N VAL A 122 -20.49 -13.26 1.24
CA VAL A 122 -19.65 -14.01 0.28
C VAL A 122 -19.28 -15.36 0.88
N GLU A 123 -19.15 -16.38 0.04
CA GLU A 123 -18.89 -17.76 0.43
C GLU A 123 -17.39 -18.03 0.60
N SER A 124 -16.52 -17.20 0.00
CA SER A 124 -15.07 -17.42 0.06
C SER A 124 -14.23 -16.14 -0.09
N PRO A 125 -12.95 -16.18 0.35
CA PRO A 125 -11.98 -15.12 0.05
C PRO A 125 -11.82 -14.85 -1.46
N GLN A 126 -11.91 -15.89 -2.30
CA GLN A 126 -11.78 -15.78 -3.75
C GLN A 126 -12.95 -15.00 -4.36
N GLU A 127 -14.17 -15.25 -3.88
CA GLU A 127 -15.35 -14.49 -4.28
C GLU A 127 -15.25 -13.02 -3.85
N ALA A 128 -14.77 -12.75 -2.62
CA ALA A 128 -14.51 -11.39 -2.17
C ALA A 128 -13.51 -10.65 -3.07
N ILE A 129 -12.43 -11.31 -3.47
CA ILE A 129 -11.43 -10.75 -4.39
C ILE A 129 -12.05 -10.47 -5.76
N LYS A 130 -12.84 -11.41 -6.29
CA LYS A 130 -13.56 -11.21 -7.56
C LYS A 130 -14.48 -9.99 -7.46
N PHE A 131 -15.28 -9.89 -6.39
CA PHE A 131 -16.17 -8.76 -6.14
C PHE A 131 -15.44 -7.42 -6.11
N ILE A 132 -14.26 -7.36 -5.46
CA ILE A 132 -13.43 -6.15 -5.40
C ILE A 132 -12.89 -5.79 -6.80
N ASN A 133 -12.39 -6.78 -7.55
CA ASN A 133 -11.75 -6.56 -8.84
C ASN A 133 -12.73 -6.21 -9.97
N GLU A 134 -14.03 -6.52 -9.82
CA GLU A 134 -15.09 -6.10 -10.74
C GLU A 134 -15.48 -4.61 -10.57
N ARG A 135 -14.90 -3.92 -9.59
CA ARG A 135 -15.16 -2.51 -9.27
C ARG A 135 -13.91 -1.66 -9.45
N GLU A 136 -14.11 -0.36 -9.42
CA GLU A 136 -13.01 0.60 -9.46
C GLU A 136 -12.07 0.45 -8.27
N LYS A 137 -10.77 0.68 -8.52
CA LYS A 137 -9.73 0.50 -7.51
C LYS A 137 -9.92 1.47 -6.35
N PRO A 138 -10.14 1.00 -5.11
CA PRO A 138 -10.43 1.86 -3.98
C PRO A 138 -9.18 2.55 -3.45
N LEU A 139 -9.39 3.64 -2.70
CA LEU A 139 -8.30 4.32 -2.00
C LEU A 139 -7.71 3.46 -0.87
N ALA A 140 -8.56 2.72 -0.16
CA ALA A 140 -8.15 1.83 0.92
C ALA A 140 -8.82 0.46 0.83
N LEU A 141 -8.08 -0.59 1.20
CA LEU A 141 -8.58 -1.95 1.39
C LEU A 141 -8.27 -2.45 2.82
N TYR A 142 -9.24 -3.08 3.46
CA TYR A 142 -9.11 -3.59 4.82
C TYR A 142 -9.32 -5.10 4.89
N ILE A 143 -8.41 -5.81 5.55
CA ILE A 143 -8.44 -7.28 5.65
C ILE A 143 -8.36 -7.68 7.12
N PHE A 144 -9.41 -8.32 7.64
CA PHE A 144 -9.43 -8.85 9.01
C PHE A 144 -9.24 -10.37 9.01
N THR A 145 -8.03 -10.83 9.31
CA THR A 145 -7.71 -12.26 9.36
C THR A 145 -6.46 -12.55 10.22
N LYS A 146 -6.44 -13.73 10.83
CA LYS A 146 -5.23 -14.29 11.46
C LYS A 146 -4.43 -15.18 10.52
N LYS A 147 -5.01 -15.65 9.41
CA LYS A 147 -4.38 -16.60 8.48
C LYS A 147 -3.45 -15.85 7.52
N GLN A 148 -2.15 -16.16 7.53
CA GLN A 148 -1.17 -15.52 6.65
C GLN A 148 -1.50 -15.74 5.17
N SER A 149 -1.91 -16.96 4.80
CA SER A 149 -2.31 -17.29 3.44
C SER A 149 -3.44 -16.41 2.89
N VAL A 150 -4.39 -16.00 3.74
CA VAL A 150 -5.48 -15.09 3.35
C VAL A 150 -4.94 -13.67 3.14
N LYS A 151 -4.01 -13.20 3.98
CA LYS A 151 -3.38 -11.88 3.79
C LYS A 151 -2.66 -11.81 2.45
N ASP A 152 -1.81 -12.80 2.18
CA ASP A 152 -1.00 -12.85 0.96
C ASP A 152 -1.90 -12.95 -0.28
N LEU A 153 -2.98 -13.75 -0.20
CA LEU A 153 -3.95 -13.89 -1.27
C LEU A 153 -4.56 -12.54 -1.67
N PHE A 154 -5.08 -11.74 -0.73
CA PHE A 154 -5.64 -10.43 -1.05
C PHE A 154 -4.57 -9.45 -1.55
N LEU A 155 -3.39 -9.41 -0.90
CA LEU A 155 -2.31 -8.51 -1.29
C LEU A 155 -1.78 -8.77 -2.71
N MET A 156 -1.76 -10.04 -3.15
CA MET A 156 -1.28 -10.41 -4.48
C MET A 156 -2.33 -10.28 -5.58
N ASN A 157 -3.62 -10.28 -5.24
CA ASN A 157 -4.71 -10.40 -6.22
C ASN A 157 -5.68 -9.21 -6.23
N THR A 158 -5.36 -8.11 -5.55
CA THR A 158 -6.16 -6.87 -5.57
C THR A 158 -5.26 -5.65 -5.78
N SER A 159 -5.85 -4.50 -6.13
CA SER A 159 -5.14 -3.23 -6.30
C SER A 159 -5.92 -2.11 -5.61
N SER A 160 -5.25 -1.35 -4.74
CA SER A 160 -5.81 -0.22 -3.99
C SER A 160 -4.70 0.80 -3.69
N GLY A 161 -5.08 2.00 -3.24
CA GLY A 161 -4.11 3.02 -2.82
C GLY A 161 -3.27 2.58 -1.61
N GLY A 162 -3.93 2.06 -0.57
CA GLY A 162 -3.30 1.51 0.61
C GLY A 162 -4.07 0.33 1.21
N VAL A 163 -3.37 -0.51 1.98
CA VAL A 163 -3.97 -1.67 2.66
C VAL A 163 -3.68 -1.61 4.15
N THR A 164 -4.67 -1.90 5.00
CA THR A 164 -4.46 -2.17 6.43
C THR A 164 -5.00 -3.53 6.81
N ILE A 165 -4.18 -4.32 7.50
CA ILE A 165 -4.54 -5.66 7.97
C ILE A 165 -4.89 -5.59 9.45
N ASN A 166 -6.06 -6.11 9.81
CA ASN A 166 -6.62 -6.16 11.16
C ASN A 166 -6.89 -4.81 11.80
N ASP A 167 -6.92 -3.71 11.05
CA ASP A 167 -7.34 -2.39 11.52
C ASP A 167 -7.91 -1.56 10.36
N THR A 168 -8.44 -0.37 10.66
CA THR A 168 -8.95 0.59 9.68
C THR A 168 -8.29 1.94 9.87
N ILE A 169 -8.24 2.79 8.82
CA ILE A 169 -7.71 4.17 8.84
C ILE A 169 -6.21 4.33 9.16
N MET A 170 -5.64 3.52 10.06
CA MET A 170 -4.33 3.74 10.71
C MET A 170 -3.16 3.97 9.75
N HIS A 171 -3.15 3.37 8.57
CA HIS A 171 -2.07 3.59 7.60
C HIS A 171 -1.93 5.06 7.16
N VAL A 172 -3.01 5.85 7.21
CA VAL A 172 -3.00 7.28 6.89
C VAL A 172 -2.24 8.09 7.95
N GLY A 173 -2.19 7.62 9.20
CA GLY A 173 -1.47 8.30 10.28
C GLY A 173 0.04 8.02 10.32
N VAL A 174 0.57 7.15 9.47
CA VAL A 174 1.98 6.75 9.49
C VAL A 174 2.77 7.57 8.47
N GLU A 175 3.60 8.50 8.95
CA GLU A 175 4.34 9.46 8.12
C GLU A 175 5.25 8.80 7.06
N THR A 176 5.79 7.62 7.35
CA THR A 176 6.69 6.90 6.44
C THR A 176 5.97 6.09 5.35
N ILE A 177 4.64 5.96 5.43
CA ILE A 177 3.83 5.27 4.44
C ILE A 177 3.32 6.32 3.42
N PRO A 178 3.58 6.15 2.11
CA PRO A 178 3.00 7.03 1.10
C PRO A 178 1.48 6.90 1.12
N PHE A 179 0.79 8.04 1.18
CA PHE A 179 -0.65 8.09 1.06
C PHE A 179 -1.04 8.65 -0.32
N GLY A 180 -1.80 7.88 -1.07
CA GLY A 180 -2.22 8.20 -2.43
C GLY A 180 -3.12 7.11 -3.03
N GLY A 181 -3.77 7.44 -4.13
CA GLY A 181 -4.68 6.54 -4.84
C GLY A 181 -4.05 5.86 -6.06
N VAL A 182 -4.85 5.03 -6.72
CA VAL A 182 -4.53 4.39 -8.00
C VAL A 182 -5.78 4.26 -8.85
N GLY A 183 -5.70 4.63 -10.13
CA GLY A 183 -6.87 4.65 -11.02
C GLY A 183 -7.87 5.71 -10.58
N ASN A 184 -9.15 5.34 -10.44
CA ASN A 184 -10.21 6.29 -10.09
C ASN A 184 -10.09 6.85 -8.66
N SER A 185 -9.33 6.19 -7.77
CA SER A 185 -9.04 6.73 -6.44
C SER A 185 -7.94 7.80 -6.43
N GLY A 186 -7.26 8.04 -7.56
CA GLY A 186 -6.29 9.13 -7.73
C GLY A 186 -4.94 8.70 -8.30
N MET A 187 -3.98 9.62 -8.28
CA MET A 187 -2.60 9.41 -8.71
C MET A 187 -1.61 10.18 -7.82
N GLY A 188 -0.34 9.76 -7.84
CA GLY A 188 0.69 10.35 -6.98
C GLY A 188 0.52 9.94 -5.52
N ASN A 189 1.39 10.48 -4.66
CA ASN A 189 1.31 10.27 -3.21
C ASN A 189 2.00 11.41 -2.46
N TYR A 190 1.68 11.53 -1.18
CA TYR A 190 2.31 12.44 -0.24
C TYR A 190 2.40 11.78 1.15
N HIS A 191 2.71 12.58 2.18
CA HIS A 191 3.17 12.23 3.54
C HIS A 191 4.70 12.20 3.68
N GLY A 192 5.19 12.71 4.80
CA GLY A 192 6.62 12.70 5.16
C GLY A 192 7.55 13.10 4.02
N LYS A 193 8.52 12.23 3.75
CA LYS A 193 9.50 12.41 2.66
C LYS A 193 8.83 12.44 1.28
N GLN A 194 7.73 11.74 1.09
CA GLN A 194 7.04 11.61 -0.18
C GLN A 194 6.34 12.93 -0.54
N SER A 195 5.86 13.70 0.44
CA SER A 195 5.45 15.08 0.20
C SER A 195 6.60 15.90 -0.39
N PHE A 196 7.78 15.86 0.24
CA PHE A 196 8.95 16.57 -0.28
C PHE A 196 9.29 16.11 -1.71
N ASP A 197 9.40 14.80 -1.93
CA ASP A 197 9.71 14.23 -3.24
C ASP A 197 8.68 14.59 -4.33
N THR A 198 7.41 14.76 -3.98
CA THR A 198 6.31 15.12 -4.88
C THR A 198 6.34 16.61 -5.24
N PHE A 199 6.71 17.49 -4.31
CA PHE A 199 6.69 18.95 -4.53
C PHE A 199 8.05 19.53 -4.95
N VAL A 200 9.05 18.69 -5.24
CA VAL A 200 10.36 19.12 -5.74
C VAL A 200 10.68 18.55 -7.11
N HIS A 201 11.48 19.30 -7.87
CA HIS A 201 12.10 18.79 -9.09
C HIS A 201 13.42 18.08 -8.75
N LYS A 202 13.47 16.76 -8.96
CA LYS A 202 14.68 15.94 -8.80
C LYS A 202 15.66 16.14 -9.97
N LYS A 203 16.48 17.21 -9.89
CA LYS A 203 17.45 17.57 -10.94
C LYS A 203 18.58 16.54 -11.04
N SER A 204 18.66 15.84 -12.17
CA SER A 204 19.77 14.93 -12.47
C SER A 204 21.02 15.70 -12.89
N VAL A 205 22.17 15.41 -12.26
CA VAL A 205 23.47 16.03 -12.58
C VAL A 205 24.54 14.96 -12.72
N LEU A 206 25.25 14.95 -13.85
CA LEU A 206 26.42 14.10 -14.08
C LEU A 206 27.67 14.99 -14.21
N SER A 207 28.60 14.87 -13.26
CA SER A 207 29.91 15.51 -13.32
C SER A 207 30.98 14.48 -13.65
N LYS A 208 31.82 14.77 -14.65
CA LYS A 208 32.89 13.87 -15.10
C LYS A 208 34.25 14.55 -14.96
N SER A 209 35.25 13.78 -14.53
CA SER A 209 36.65 14.22 -14.51
C SER A 209 37.26 14.17 -15.91
N PHE A 210 38.24 15.05 -16.18
CA PHE A 210 39.11 15.01 -17.36
C PHE A 210 40.26 13.99 -17.25
N CYS A 211 40.13 12.98 -16.38
CA CYS A 211 41.14 11.94 -16.22
C CYS A 211 41.38 11.18 -17.54
N LYS A 212 42.63 11.19 -18.01
CA LYS A 212 43.05 10.56 -19.27
C LYS A 212 42.76 9.05 -19.32
N ILE A 213 42.84 8.36 -18.19
CA ILE A 213 42.56 6.92 -18.10
C ILE A 213 41.06 6.66 -18.36
N GLY A 214 40.18 7.43 -17.72
CA GLY A 214 38.73 7.30 -17.92
C GLY A 214 38.31 7.68 -19.34
N GLU A 215 38.95 8.70 -19.91
CA GLU A 215 38.73 9.11 -21.28
C GLU A 215 39.15 8.03 -22.29
N LYS A 216 40.31 7.38 -22.07
CA LYS A 216 40.77 6.25 -22.87
C LYS A 216 39.90 5.00 -22.71
N ALA A 217 39.41 4.72 -21.50
CA ALA A 217 38.48 3.62 -21.26
C ALA A 217 37.15 3.78 -22.02
N GLN A 218 36.79 5.02 -22.36
CA GLN A 218 35.60 5.35 -23.13
C GLN A 218 35.87 5.61 -24.61
N GLU A 219 37.10 5.38 -25.09
CA GLU A 219 37.54 5.72 -26.44
C GLU A 219 36.68 5.10 -27.55
N SER A 220 36.13 3.91 -27.31
CA SER A 220 35.25 3.22 -28.25
C SER A 220 34.01 4.05 -28.63
N ARG A 221 33.60 5.04 -27.82
CA ARG A 221 32.47 5.96 -28.12
C ARG A 221 32.79 6.95 -29.26
N TYR A 222 34.06 7.17 -29.54
CA TYR A 222 34.50 8.15 -30.54
C TYR A 222 34.64 7.52 -31.93
N PRO A 223 34.29 8.28 -33.00
CA PRO A 223 34.62 7.90 -34.37
C PRO A 223 36.14 7.75 -34.59
N PRO A 224 36.56 6.99 -35.62
CA PRO A 224 35.75 6.17 -36.50
C PRO A 224 35.27 4.86 -35.83
N TYR A 225 34.06 4.42 -36.17
CA TYR A 225 33.44 3.22 -35.61
C TYR A 225 33.91 1.95 -36.33
N THR A 226 34.99 1.36 -35.86
CA THR A 226 35.45 0.05 -36.34
C THR A 226 34.58 -1.09 -35.81
N LYS A 227 34.54 -2.24 -36.51
CA LYS A 227 33.81 -3.44 -36.07
C LYS A 227 34.16 -3.83 -34.63
N PHE A 228 35.43 -3.66 -34.23
CA PHE A 228 35.89 -3.90 -32.87
C PHE A 228 35.23 -2.96 -31.85
N ARG A 229 35.28 -1.64 -32.08
CA ARG A 229 34.67 -0.63 -31.18
C ARG A 229 33.16 -0.82 -31.05
N THR A 230 32.47 -1.10 -32.17
CA THR A 230 31.02 -1.34 -32.16
C THR A 230 30.65 -2.64 -31.46
N ASN A 231 31.42 -3.71 -31.65
CA ASN A 231 31.19 -4.97 -30.95
C ASN A 231 31.47 -4.84 -29.44
N PHE A 232 32.51 -4.09 -29.06
CA PHE A 232 32.81 -3.77 -27.68
C PHE A 232 31.69 -2.97 -27.01
N ILE A 233 31.18 -1.92 -27.65
CA ILE A 233 30.05 -1.14 -27.12
C ILE A 233 28.80 -2.02 -26.97
N ARG A 234 28.46 -2.83 -27.98
CA ARG A 234 27.31 -3.75 -27.92
C ARG A 234 27.45 -4.75 -26.79
N PHE A 235 28.64 -5.32 -26.62
CA PHE A 235 28.95 -6.20 -25.50
C PHE A 235 28.81 -5.48 -24.16
N ALA A 236 29.37 -4.27 -24.02
CA ALA A 236 29.32 -3.48 -22.80
C ALA A 236 27.87 -3.12 -22.42
N ILE A 237 27.06 -2.60 -23.36
CA ILE A 237 25.66 -2.24 -23.10
C ILE A 237 24.84 -3.48 -22.72
N LYS A 238 25.01 -4.60 -23.43
CA LYS A 238 24.28 -5.86 -23.17
C LYS A 238 24.61 -6.48 -21.81
N ASN A 239 25.82 -6.26 -21.31
CA ASN A 239 26.29 -6.83 -20.05
C ASN A 239 26.19 -5.87 -18.87
N LEU A 240 26.17 -4.54 -19.08
CA LEU A 240 25.89 -3.56 -18.03
C LEU A 240 24.43 -3.62 -17.54
N SER A 241 23.50 -4.12 -18.35
CA SER A 241 22.11 -4.33 -17.94
C SER A 241 21.92 -5.56 -17.05
N ARG A 242 22.97 -6.37 -16.85
CA ARG A 242 23.00 -7.44 -15.85
C ARG A 242 23.79 -6.93 -14.67
N THR A 243 23.22 -7.01 -13.47
CA THR A 243 23.95 -6.76 -12.23
C THR A 243 25.07 -7.78 -12.12
N ILE A 244 26.25 -7.48 -12.64
CA ILE A 244 27.43 -8.32 -12.44
C ILE A 244 27.79 -8.15 -10.96
N ASN A 245 27.65 -9.22 -10.19
CA ASN A 245 28.08 -9.25 -8.80
C ASN A 245 29.61 -9.13 -8.76
N THR A 246 30.10 -7.91 -8.58
CA THR A 246 31.53 -7.59 -8.59
C THR A 246 32.27 -8.06 -7.35
N SER A 247 31.56 -8.61 -6.33
CA SER A 247 32.19 -9.07 -5.09
C SER A 247 33.25 -10.15 -5.34
N PHE A 248 33.04 -11.06 -6.29
CA PHE A 248 33.98 -12.13 -6.61
C PHE A 248 35.28 -11.64 -7.27
N LEU A 249 35.21 -10.57 -8.05
CA LEU A 249 36.36 -10.02 -8.78
C LEU A 249 37.40 -9.42 -7.82
N THR A 250 36.95 -8.79 -6.74
CA THR A 250 37.81 -8.25 -5.68
C THR A 250 38.59 -9.36 -4.97
N HIS A 251 37.98 -10.53 -4.76
CA HIS A 251 38.65 -11.67 -4.11
C HIS A 251 39.75 -12.27 -4.99
N ILE A 252 39.51 -12.37 -6.30
CA ILE A 252 40.52 -12.84 -7.27
C ILE A 252 41.72 -11.89 -7.33
N LEU A 253 41.48 -10.58 -7.37
CA LEU A 253 42.55 -9.58 -7.41
C LEU A 253 43.41 -9.61 -6.13
N MET A 254 42.77 -9.71 -4.96
CA MET A 254 43.48 -9.84 -3.68
C MET A 254 44.30 -11.12 -3.60
N TYR A 255 43.74 -12.25 -4.06
CA TYR A 255 44.48 -13.52 -4.13
C TYR A 255 45.68 -13.43 -5.06
N GLY A 256 45.51 -12.84 -6.26
CA GLY A 256 46.58 -12.64 -7.23
C GLY A 256 47.73 -11.76 -6.69
N LEU A 257 47.40 -10.68 -5.99
CA LEU A 257 48.40 -9.85 -5.30
C LEU A 257 49.13 -10.61 -4.19
N GLY A 258 48.41 -11.43 -3.41
CA GLY A 258 49.01 -12.29 -2.39
C GLY A 258 50.01 -13.30 -2.98
N VAL A 259 49.61 -14.02 -4.03
CA VAL A 259 50.50 -14.96 -4.73
C VAL A 259 51.71 -14.23 -5.32
N GLY A 260 51.49 -13.09 -6.00
CA GLY A 260 52.56 -12.29 -6.58
C GLY A 260 53.58 -11.81 -5.55
N SER A 261 53.11 -11.32 -4.40
CA SER A 261 53.97 -10.88 -3.29
C SER A 261 54.77 -12.04 -2.68
N THR A 262 54.17 -13.23 -2.58
CA THR A 262 54.84 -14.43 -2.05
C THR A 262 55.93 -14.93 -3.00
N VAL A 263 55.64 -14.97 -4.30
CA VAL A 263 56.62 -15.35 -5.33
C VAL A 263 57.76 -14.34 -5.39
N ALA A 264 57.46 -13.05 -5.36
CA ALA A 264 58.47 -12.00 -5.32
C ALA A 264 59.36 -12.13 -4.06
N GLY A 265 58.77 -12.33 -2.89
CA GLY A 265 59.50 -12.55 -1.64
C GLY A 265 60.39 -13.80 -1.69
N PHE A 266 59.91 -14.90 -2.29
CA PHE A 266 60.69 -16.12 -2.48
C PHE A 266 61.91 -15.90 -3.37
N TYR A 267 61.76 -15.18 -4.49
CA TYR A 267 62.89 -14.87 -5.37
C TYR A 267 63.88 -13.88 -4.76
N ILE A 268 63.39 -12.88 -4.02
CA ILE A 268 64.24 -11.94 -3.26
C ILE A 268 65.04 -12.70 -2.19
N TYR A 269 64.39 -13.58 -1.43
CA TYR A 269 65.05 -14.42 -0.42
C TYR A 269 66.09 -15.34 -1.04
N LYS A 270 65.77 -15.98 -2.17
CA LYS A 270 66.70 -16.86 -2.89
C LYS A 270 67.93 -16.09 -3.38
N TYR A 271 67.75 -14.88 -3.91
CA TYR A 271 68.83 -13.99 -4.32
C TYR A 271 69.73 -13.63 -3.14
N TYR A 272 69.13 -13.18 -2.03
CA TYR A 272 69.86 -12.81 -0.81
C TYR A 272 70.67 -13.98 -0.21
N LYS A 273 70.09 -15.19 -0.19
CA LYS A 273 70.78 -16.40 0.28
C LYS A 273 71.98 -16.76 -0.60
N GLN A 274 71.90 -16.49 -1.90
CA GLN A 274 72.95 -16.83 -2.87
C GLN A 274 74.12 -15.84 -2.85
N GLU A 275 73.89 -14.55 -2.53
CA GLU A 275 74.95 -13.53 -2.38
C GLU A 275 75.68 -13.60 -1.03
N HIS A 276 75.04 -14.07 0.04
CA HIS A 276 75.58 -13.98 1.40
C HIS A 276 76.12 -15.29 2.01
N HIS A 277 76.23 -16.39 1.25
CA HIS A 277 76.78 -17.68 1.70
C HIS A 277 76.35 -18.11 3.13
N ILE A 278 75.03 -18.15 3.38
CA ILE A 278 74.44 -18.81 4.55
C ILE A 278 73.74 -20.11 4.12
#